data_AF-A0A813GNM5-F1
#
_entry.id   AF-A0A813GNM5-F1
#
_cell.length_a   1.000
_cell.length_b   1.000
_cell.length_c   1.000
_cell.angle_alpha   90.00
_cell.angle_beta   90.00
_cell.angle_gamma   90.00
#
_symmetry.space_group_name_H-M   'P 1'
#
loop_
_entity.id
_entity.type
_entity.pdbx_description
1 polymer ?
#
loop_
_entity_poly.entity_id
_entity_poly.type
_entity_poly.pdbx_seq_one_letter_code
_entity_poly.pdbx_strand_id
1 'polypeptide(L)'
;LTVNNLFYGRAPPVAAPFRGAGTAAGAPIVPRPAAPAVNMAAYNDRYAGCVDGKSLVQLASGETLQMEKLVKGDLVSGQGGVAAEVLCLVKIRCPGAKSRLVQLGEHLRLTPYHPVCVEGEWRFPGDIAEASEFECDA
;
A
#
# COMPACT_ATOMS: atom_id res chain seq x y z
N LEU A 1 11.54 -13.79 8.16
CA LEU A 1 11.00 -13.05 6.99
C LEU A 1 10.60 -11.66 7.47
N THR A 2 11.48 -10.67 7.29
CA THR A 2 11.17 -9.29 7.65
C THR A 2 10.41 -8.67 6.50
N VAL A 3 9.09 -8.60 6.62
CA VAL A 3 8.22 -8.04 5.59
C VAL A 3 8.13 -6.55 5.83
N ASN A 4 8.74 -5.77 4.94
CA ASN A 4 8.83 -4.31 5.08
C ASN A 4 7.67 -3.66 4.31
N ASN A 5 6.78 -2.98 5.03
CA ASN A 5 5.68 -2.22 4.43
C ASN A 5 6.05 -0.74 4.37
N LEU A 6 6.55 -0.29 3.22
CA LEU A 6 6.75 1.12 2.90
C LEU A 6 6.02 1.48 1.61
N PHE A 7 4.88 2.15 1.75
CA PHE A 7 4.27 2.88 0.65
C PHE A 7 5.12 4.11 0.33
N TYR A 8 5.98 4.05 -0.69
CA TYR A 8 6.40 5.21 -1.49
C TYR A 8 7.12 4.70 -2.75
N GLY A 9 6.76 5.23 -3.94
CA GLY A 9 7.76 5.33 -5.01
C GLY A 9 7.39 5.00 -6.46
N ARG A 10 6.13 4.74 -6.82
CA ARG A 10 5.72 4.96 -8.22
C ARG A 10 4.48 5.83 -8.25
N ALA A 11 4.71 7.13 -8.45
CA ALA A 11 3.67 7.99 -8.99
C ALA A 11 3.08 7.30 -10.24
N PRO A 12 1.76 7.41 -10.50
CA PRO A 12 1.25 7.11 -11.83
C PRO A 12 2.13 7.90 -12.84
N PRO A 13 2.44 7.33 -14.02
CA PRO A 13 3.34 7.97 -14.96
C PRO A 13 2.87 9.40 -15.22
N VAL A 14 3.61 10.39 -14.67
CA VAL A 14 3.35 11.79 -14.94
C VAL A 14 3.63 11.99 -16.42
N ALA A 15 2.63 12.44 -17.16
CA ALA A 15 2.83 12.86 -18.54
C ALA A 15 3.97 13.91 -18.53
N ALA A 16 5.00 13.68 -19.33
CA ALA A 16 6.16 14.57 -19.40
C ALA A 16 5.70 16.02 -19.63
N PRO A 17 6.28 17.02 -18.94
CA PRO A 17 5.86 18.40 -19.11
C PRO A 17 6.13 18.84 -20.55
N PHE A 18 5.11 19.44 -21.16
CA PHE A 18 5.19 20.06 -22.47
C PHE A 18 6.24 21.18 -22.43
N ARG A 19 7.41 20.95 -23.06
CA ARG A 19 8.38 22.02 -23.33
C ARG A 19 7.82 22.91 -24.42
N GLY A 20 7.17 24.01 -24.05
CA GLY A 20 6.81 25.07 -24.98
C GLY A 20 7.97 26.04 -25.20
N ALA A 21 8.44 26.16 -26.44
CA ALA A 21 8.84 27.41 -27.09
C ALA A 21 9.26 27.13 -28.55
N GLY A 22 8.56 27.73 -29.51
CA GLY A 22 9.04 27.80 -30.90
C GLY A 22 7.92 27.79 -31.94
N THR A 23 7.65 28.95 -32.50
CA THR A 23 6.68 29.25 -33.56
C THR A 23 6.92 28.46 -34.85
N ALA A 24 5.92 27.75 -35.36
CA ALA A 24 5.78 27.47 -36.78
C ALA A 24 4.29 27.39 -37.14
N ALA A 25 3.88 28.25 -38.07
CA ALA A 25 2.52 28.34 -38.57
C ALA A 25 2.14 27.09 -39.39
N GLY A 26 0.89 26.64 -39.26
CA GLY A 26 0.17 26.01 -40.38
C GLY A 26 0.10 24.49 -40.46
N ALA A 27 0.09 23.74 -39.35
CA ALA A 27 -0.32 22.32 -39.39
C ALA A 27 -1.80 22.17 -38.97
N PRO A 28 -2.62 21.34 -39.65
CA PRO A 28 -3.98 21.07 -39.20
C PRO A 28 -3.94 20.42 -37.82
N ILE A 29 -4.72 20.97 -36.87
CA ILE A 29 -4.89 20.40 -35.53
C ILE A 29 -5.71 19.12 -35.70
N VAL A 30 -5.05 17.98 -35.81
CA VAL A 30 -5.70 16.68 -35.73
C VAL A 30 -6.15 16.49 -34.27
N PRO A 31 -7.44 16.29 -33.99
CA PRO A 31 -7.90 16.06 -32.63
C PRO A 31 -7.21 14.80 -32.10
N ARG A 32 -6.47 14.96 -31.00
CA ARG A 32 -5.91 13.82 -30.27
C ARG A 32 -7.09 12.95 -29.84
N PRO A 33 -7.08 11.62 -30.10
CA PRO A 33 -8.12 10.76 -29.57
C PRO A 33 -8.18 10.96 -28.05
N ALA A 34 -9.39 11.16 -27.54
CA ALA A 34 -9.61 11.25 -26.11
C ALA A 34 -8.97 10.02 -25.45
N ALA A 35 -8.23 10.24 -24.36
CA ALA A 35 -7.74 9.12 -23.56
C ALA A 35 -8.94 8.24 -23.19
N PRO A 36 -8.81 6.90 -23.26
CA PRO A 36 -9.91 6.03 -22.87
C PRO A 36 -10.36 6.40 -21.45
N ALA A 37 -11.67 6.44 -21.24
CA ALA A 37 -12.23 6.71 -19.93
C ALA A 37 -11.66 5.68 -18.94
N VAL A 38 -10.86 6.14 -18.00
CA VAL A 38 -10.23 5.27 -17.00
C VAL A 38 -11.31 4.88 -16.00
N ASN A 39 -11.70 3.61 -15.98
CA ASN A 39 -12.64 3.13 -14.99
C ASN A 39 -11.92 3.06 -13.62
N MET A 40 -12.17 4.07 -12.78
CA MET A 40 -11.55 4.14 -11.46
C MET A 40 -12.02 3.06 -10.48
N ALA A 41 -13.13 2.36 -10.78
CA ALA A 41 -13.63 1.27 -9.93
C ALA A 41 -12.66 0.09 -9.86
N ALA A 42 -11.80 -0.09 -10.86
CA ALA A 42 -10.75 -1.12 -10.84
C ALA A 42 -9.67 -0.86 -9.77
N TYR A 43 -9.52 0.39 -9.32
CA TYR A 43 -8.61 0.75 -8.22
C TYR A 43 -9.29 0.73 -6.85
N ASN A 44 -10.64 0.65 -6.82
CA ASN A 44 -11.43 0.67 -5.59
C ASN A 44 -11.81 -0.77 -5.20
N ASP A 45 -10.80 -1.60 -4.98
CA ASP A 45 -10.99 -2.91 -4.38
C ASP A 45 -10.94 -2.75 -2.86
N ARG A 46 -12.01 -3.13 -2.15
CA ARG A 46 -12.01 -3.11 -0.67
C ARG A 46 -11.01 -4.12 -0.07
N TYR A 47 -10.53 -5.05 -0.87
CA TYR A 47 -9.42 -5.95 -0.55
C TYR A 47 -8.05 -5.36 -0.95
N ALA A 48 -8.00 -4.11 -1.42
CA ALA A 48 -6.77 -3.37 -1.71
C ALA A 48 -6.03 -3.01 -0.41
N GLY A 49 -5.32 -4.00 0.10
CA GLY A 49 -4.23 -3.84 1.03
C GLY A 49 -4.60 -3.40 2.45
N CYS A 50 -5.24 -4.28 3.23
CA CYS A 50 -5.35 -4.10 4.68
C CYS A 50 -4.29 -4.91 5.44
N VAL A 51 -3.95 -4.43 6.63
CA VAL A 51 -3.11 -5.13 7.62
C VAL A 51 -3.98 -5.39 8.85
N ASP A 52 -3.94 -6.60 9.39
CA ASP A 52 -4.70 -6.92 10.59
C ASP A 52 -4.17 -6.16 11.81
N GLY A 53 -5.06 -5.58 12.62
CA GLY A 53 -4.72 -4.82 13.83
C GLY A 53 -3.90 -5.60 14.86
N LYS A 54 -4.02 -6.93 14.89
CA LYS A 54 -3.23 -7.80 15.77
C LYS A 54 -1.81 -8.07 15.25
N SER A 55 -1.45 -7.59 14.06
CA SER A 55 -0.09 -7.70 13.52
C SER A 55 0.88 -6.85 14.33
N LEU A 56 2.16 -7.26 14.41
CA LEU A 56 3.18 -6.51 15.16
C LEU A 56 3.91 -5.50 14.27
N VAL A 57 4.19 -4.34 14.85
CA VAL A 57 4.98 -3.25 14.30
C VAL A 57 6.13 -2.95 15.24
N GLN A 58 7.32 -2.77 14.68
CA GLN A 58 8.49 -2.36 15.44
C GLN A 58 8.57 -0.83 15.52
N LEU A 59 8.70 -0.30 16.72
CA LEU A 59 8.95 1.11 16.99
C LEU A 59 10.44 1.44 16.75
N ALA A 60 10.74 2.72 16.53
CA ALA A 60 12.11 3.21 16.39
C ALA A 60 12.95 3.00 17.66
N SER A 61 12.31 2.81 18.82
CA SER A 61 12.96 2.42 20.09
C SER A 61 13.45 0.96 20.10
N GLY A 62 13.01 0.13 19.15
CA GLY A 62 13.26 -1.32 19.10
C GLY A 62 12.16 -2.16 19.77
N GLU A 63 11.22 -1.53 20.47
CA GLU A 63 10.04 -2.22 21.02
C GLU A 63 9.08 -2.66 19.91
N THR A 64 8.30 -3.71 20.15
CA THR A 64 7.23 -4.15 19.25
C THR A 64 5.85 -3.96 19.87
N LEU A 65 4.93 -3.41 19.08
CA LEU A 65 3.56 -3.10 19.45
C LEU A 65 2.59 -3.73 18.44
N GLN A 66 1.37 -4.05 18.86
CA GLN A 66 0.30 -4.38 17.92
C GLN A 66 -0.13 -3.15 17.11
N MET A 67 -0.39 -3.35 15.82
CA MET A 67 -0.81 -2.30 14.87
C MET A 67 -2.04 -1.51 15.38
N GLU A 68 -2.99 -2.18 16.03
CA GLU A 68 -4.20 -1.56 16.57
C GLU A 68 -3.94 -0.53 17.69
N LYS A 69 -2.79 -0.68 18.38
CA LYS A 69 -2.38 0.17 19.50
C LYS A 69 -1.56 1.39 19.05
N LEU A 70 -1.13 1.44 17.79
CA LEU A 70 -0.41 2.59 17.27
C LEU A 70 -1.28 3.84 17.40
N VAL A 71 -0.62 4.97 17.62
CA VAL A 71 -1.24 6.29 17.64
C VAL A 71 -0.47 7.26 16.76
N LYS A 72 -1.12 8.36 16.37
CA LYS A 72 -0.46 9.44 15.66
C LYS A 72 0.71 9.97 16.51
N GLY A 73 1.86 10.18 15.88
CA GLY A 73 3.09 10.65 16.51
C GLY A 73 4.04 9.52 16.94
N ASP A 74 3.61 8.26 16.90
CA ASP A 74 4.51 7.14 17.14
C ASP A 74 5.59 7.08 16.05
N LEU A 75 6.82 6.76 16.46
CA LEU A 75 7.95 6.55 15.56
C LEU A 75 8.10 5.05 15.31
N VAL A 76 7.89 4.63 14.06
CA VAL A 76 8.06 3.24 13.62
C VAL A 76 9.40 3.04 12.91
N SER A 77 9.94 1.83 13.01
CA SER A 77 11.16 1.43 12.31
C SER A 77 10.84 1.16 10.85
N GLY A 78 11.38 1.99 9.95
CA GLY A 78 11.30 1.81 8.50
C GLY A 78 12.45 1.00 7.93
N GLN A 79 12.44 0.80 6.61
CA GLN A 79 13.52 0.10 5.90
C GLN A 79 14.87 0.79 6.12
N GLY A 80 15.90 -0.01 6.35
CA GLY A 80 17.25 0.49 6.65
C GLY A 80 17.39 1.09 8.05
N GLY A 81 16.41 0.89 8.95
CA GLY A 81 16.42 1.40 10.32
C GLY A 81 16.08 2.89 10.43
N VAL A 82 15.54 3.49 9.36
CA VAL A 82 15.13 4.89 9.37
C VAL A 82 13.80 5.02 10.11
N ALA A 83 13.74 5.88 11.13
CA ALA A 83 12.52 6.16 11.86
C ALA A 83 11.51 6.93 10.99
N ALA A 84 10.24 6.54 11.03
CA ALA A 84 9.14 7.21 10.35
C ALA A 84 8.03 7.55 11.36
N GLU A 85 7.48 8.76 11.28
CA GLU A 85 6.36 9.18 12.14
C GLU A 85 5.01 8.74 11.57
N VAL A 86 4.16 8.18 12.42
CA VAL A 86 2.77 7.86 12.10
C VAL A 86 1.95 9.15 12.06
N LEU A 87 1.57 9.60 10.85
CA LEU A 87 0.75 10.81 10.69
C LEU A 87 -0.75 10.54 10.82
N CYS A 88 -1.19 9.36 10.39
CA CYS A 88 -2.59 8.97 10.34
C CYS A 88 -2.71 7.44 10.33
N LEU A 89 -3.78 6.93 10.95
CA LEU A 89 -4.18 5.53 10.90
C LEU A 89 -5.55 5.45 10.26
N VAL A 90 -5.64 4.69 9.16
CA VAL A 90 -6.90 4.42 8.48
C VAL A 90 -7.41 3.08 9.00
N LYS A 91 -8.60 3.09 9.61
CA LYS A 91 -9.26 1.90 10.15
C LYS A 91 -10.48 1.54 9.30
N ILE A 92 -10.53 0.31 8.81
CA ILE A 92 -11.65 -0.20 8.02
C ILE A 92 -12.34 -1.26 8.87
N ARG A 93 -13.58 -1.00 9.28
CA ARG A 93 -14.33 -1.99 10.08
C ARG A 93 -14.55 -3.24 9.24
N CYS A 94 -14.29 -4.42 9.80
CA CYS A 94 -14.57 -5.71 9.17
C CYS A 94 -15.96 -6.22 9.58
N PRO A 95 -16.99 -6.09 8.72
CA PRO A 95 -18.33 -6.57 9.05
C PRO A 95 -18.31 -8.09 9.15
N GLY A 96 -18.76 -8.65 10.27
CA GLY A 96 -18.74 -10.10 10.52
C GLY A 96 -17.50 -10.60 11.26
N ALA A 97 -16.62 -9.69 11.72
CA ALA A 97 -15.43 -9.98 12.54
C ALA A 97 -14.45 -10.98 11.91
N LYS A 98 -14.52 -11.17 10.58
CA LYS A 98 -13.65 -12.08 9.82
C LYS A 98 -13.24 -11.46 8.49
N SER A 99 -12.04 -11.82 8.04
CA SER A 99 -11.50 -11.42 6.76
C SER A 99 -10.59 -12.51 6.18
N ARG A 100 -10.53 -12.58 4.86
CA ARG A 100 -9.60 -13.44 4.14
C ARG A 100 -8.21 -12.79 4.14
N LEU A 101 -7.28 -13.37 4.89
CA LEU A 101 -5.92 -12.86 5.07
C LEU A 101 -4.87 -13.93 4.76
N VAL A 102 -3.67 -13.49 4.47
CA VAL A 102 -2.45 -14.30 4.33
C VAL A 102 -1.58 -14.05 5.54
N GLN A 103 -1.14 -15.13 6.18
CA GLN A 103 -0.19 -15.08 7.29
C GLN A 103 1.23 -15.16 6.73
N LEU A 104 2.04 -14.13 6.95
CA LEU A 104 3.46 -14.11 6.62
C LEU A 104 4.28 -14.10 7.91
N GLY A 105 5.05 -15.17 8.16
CA GLY A 105 5.72 -15.37 9.45
C GLY A 105 4.73 -15.54 10.60
N GLU A 106 5.13 -15.25 11.84
CA GLU A 106 4.29 -15.52 13.02
C GLU A 106 3.33 -14.36 13.38
N HIS A 107 3.64 -13.14 12.96
CA HIS A 107 3.03 -11.93 13.53
C HIS A 107 2.52 -10.92 12.50
N LEU A 108 2.42 -11.30 11.22
CA LEU A 108 1.94 -10.40 10.17
C LEU A 108 0.83 -11.06 9.36
N ARG A 109 -0.34 -10.44 9.37
CA ARG A 109 -1.50 -10.85 8.57
C ARG A 109 -1.96 -9.72 7.67
N LEU A 110 -2.12 -10.04 6.39
CA LEU A 110 -2.36 -9.06 5.33
C LEU A 110 -3.45 -9.56 4.39
N THR A 111 -4.20 -8.67 3.75
CA THR A 111 -5.03 -9.09 2.62
C THR A 111 -4.17 -9.62 1.47
N PRO A 112 -4.64 -10.59 0.66
CA PRO A 112 -3.86 -11.19 -0.42
C PRO A 112 -3.23 -10.19 -1.39
N TYR A 113 -3.86 -9.03 -1.59
CA TYR A 113 -3.44 -7.98 -2.52
C TYR A 113 -2.73 -6.79 -1.85
N HIS A 114 -2.29 -6.91 -0.58
CA HIS A 114 -1.47 -5.88 0.07
C HIS A 114 -0.04 -5.93 -0.48
N PRO A 115 0.50 -4.91 -1.16
CA PRO A 115 1.87 -4.97 -1.65
C PRO A 115 2.87 -5.13 -0.50
N VAL A 116 3.77 -6.11 -0.59
CA VAL A 116 4.85 -6.33 0.37
C VAL A 116 6.20 -6.32 -0.33
N CYS A 117 7.23 -5.79 0.32
CA CYS A 117 8.59 -5.86 -0.18
C CYS A 117 9.33 -7.03 0.47
N VAL A 118 9.67 -8.04 -0.35
CA VAL A 118 10.41 -9.24 0.06
C VAL A 118 11.69 -9.31 -0.77
N GLU A 119 12.84 -9.32 -0.10
CA GLU A 119 14.16 -9.39 -0.76
C GLU A 119 14.41 -8.27 -1.80
N GLY A 120 13.77 -7.11 -1.60
CA GLY A 120 13.88 -5.95 -2.51
C GLY A 120 12.88 -5.96 -3.67
N GLU A 121 12.03 -6.98 -3.77
CA GLU A 121 10.99 -7.08 -4.78
C GLU A 121 9.59 -6.90 -4.18
N TRP A 122 8.74 -6.15 -4.90
CA TRP A 122 7.34 -5.99 -4.55
C TRP A 122 6.54 -7.20 -5.02
N ARG A 123 5.84 -7.85 -4.09
CA ARG A 123 5.00 -9.02 -4.33
C ARG A 123 3.68 -8.90 -3.58
N PHE A 124 2.71 -9.71 -3.95
CA PHE A 124 1.45 -9.84 -3.21
C PHE A 124 1.52 -11.06 -2.28
N PRO A 125 1.01 -10.97 -1.03
CA PRO A 125 0.96 -12.09 -0.09
C PRO A 125 0.28 -13.32 -0.68
N GLY A 126 -0.78 -13.13 -1.49
CA GLY A 126 -1.47 -14.23 -2.16
C GLY A 126 -0.62 -15.02 -3.15
N ASP A 127 0.50 -14.44 -3.63
CA ASP A 127 1.47 -15.13 -4.49
C ASP A 127 2.58 -15.84 -3.68
N ILE A 128 2.68 -15.54 -2.38
CA ILE A 128 3.72 -16.06 -1.47
C ILE A 128 3.18 -17.22 -0.63
N ALA A 129 1.95 -17.11 -0.14
CA ALA A 129 1.34 -18.09 0.75
C ALA A 129 -0.19 -18.15 0.59
N GLU A 130 -0.79 -19.24 1.06
CA GLU A 130 -2.23 -19.43 0.99
C GLU A 130 -3.00 -18.47 1.91
N ALA A 131 -4.14 -18.00 1.41
CA ALA A 131 -5.05 -17.15 2.17
C ALA A 131 -6.07 -17.99 2.93
N SER A 132 -6.31 -17.65 4.19
CA SER A 132 -7.31 -18.28 5.08
C SER A 132 -8.22 -17.24 5.70
N GLU A 133 -9.35 -17.69 6.27
CA GLU A 133 -10.24 -16.83 7.04
C GLU A 133 -9.69 -16.64 8.47
N PHE A 134 -9.56 -15.39 8.89
CA PHE A 134 -9.10 -15.02 10.23
C PHE A 134 -10.08 -14.07 10.89
N GLU A 135 -10.13 -14.10 12.22
CA GLU A 135 -10.82 -13.08 13.00
C GLU A 135 -10.10 -11.73 12.86
N CYS A 136 -10.86 -10.70 12.50
CA CYS A 136 -10.37 -9.36 12.21
C CYS A 136 -11.45 -8.33 12.56
N ASP A 137 -11.09 -7.35 13.39
CA ASP A 137 -12.02 -6.31 13.86
C ASP A 137 -11.88 -5.02 13.03
N ALA A 138 -10.63 -4.55 12.85
CA ALA A 138 -10.28 -3.36 12.08
C ALA A 138 -8.78 -3.28 11.73
#